data_AF-A0A7R9I6S6-F1
#
_entry.id   AF-A0A7R9I6S6-F1
#
_cell.length_a   1.000
_cell.length_b   1.000
_cell.length_c   1.000
_cell.angle_alpha   90.00
_cell.angle_beta   90.00
_cell.angle_gamma   90.00
#
_symmetry.space_group_name_H-M   'P 1'
#
loop_
_entity.id
_entity.type
_entity.pdbx_description
1 polymer ?
#
loop_
_entity_poly.entity_id
_entity_poly.type
_entity_poly.pdbx_seq_one_letter_code
_entity_poly.pdbx_strand_id
1 'polypeptide(L)'
;MLTGVKHVILVLSGKGGVGKSTVSTQLALTLKEAGFKVGILDVDLCGPSVPYLLQLEGKDVHQSPHGWVPVFADKEQRLAVMSIGFLLKDRNDGVVWRGPKKNAMIKQFLTDVYWQDIDYLIIDTPPGTSDEHITVMENVRELNCDGAVLVTTPQKVAIEDVRKELTFCRKTGIPILGILENMSGFVCPTCSVSQNLSVPISSRVEEVVPSQN
;
A
#
# COMPACT_ATOMS: atom_id res chain seq x y z
N MET A 1 14.09 1.45 14.93
CA MET A 1 13.50 1.48 13.58
C MET A 1 12.47 2.61 13.54
N LEU A 2 12.38 3.38 12.47
CA LEU A 2 11.45 4.52 12.31
C LEU A 2 11.56 5.67 13.35
N THR A 3 12.78 6.17 13.59
CA THR A 3 12.98 7.36 14.44
C THR A 3 12.19 8.56 13.90
N GLY A 4 11.46 9.25 14.78
CA GLY A 4 10.65 10.42 14.39
C GLY A 4 9.25 10.08 13.87
N VAL A 5 8.82 8.82 13.92
CA VAL A 5 7.43 8.44 13.57
C VAL A 5 6.63 8.23 14.85
N LYS A 6 5.52 8.97 15.03
CA LYS A 6 4.69 8.85 16.25
C LYS A 6 3.71 7.68 16.19
N HIS A 7 3.01 7.52 15.07
CA HIS A 7 2.04 6.46 14.86
C HIS A 7 2.33 5.71 13.55
N VAL A 8 2.14 4.39 13.56
CA VAL A 8 2.31 3.52 12.40
C VAL A 8 1.02 2.74 12.18
N ILE A 9 0.45 2.84 10.98
CA ILE A 9 -0.77 2.13 10.56
C ILE A 9 -0.45 1.26 9.35
N LEU A 10 -0.74 -0.02 9.45
CA LEU A 10 -0.62 -0.96 8.33
C LEU A 10 -1.91 -0.97 7.51
N VAL A 11 -1.79 -1.07 6.20
CA VAL A 11 -2.94 -1.32 5.32
C VAL A 11 -2.75 -2.68 4.67
N LEU A 12 -3.58 -3.65 5.07
CA LEU A 12 -3.50 -5.04 4.67
C LEU A 12 -4.60 -5.40 3.68
N SER A 13 -4.39 -6.41 2.85
CA SER A 13 -5.45 -6.97 1.99
C SER A 13 -5.19 -8.44 1.73
N GLY A 14 -6.25 -9.24 1.61
CA GLY A 14 -6.12 -10.69 1.34
C GLY A 14 -5.71 -11.03 -0.10
N LYS A 15 -5.95 -10.12 -1.05
CA LYS A 15 -5.62 -10.32 -2.47
C LYS A 15 -5.35 -9.00 -3.19
N GLY A 16 -4.66 -9.09 -4.32
CA GLY A 16 -4.45 -7.96 -5.23
C GLY A 16 -5.76 -7.45 -5.85
N GLY A 17 -5.77 -6.17 -6.25
CA GLY A 17 -6.88 -5.57 -7.00
C GLY A 17 -8.09 -5.15 -6.15
N VAL A 18 -8.04 -5.23 -4.82
CA VAL A 18 -9.11 -4.72 -3.94
C VAL A 18 -9.07 -3.19 -3.74
N GLY A 19 -8.06 -2.52 -4.29
CA GLY A 19 -7.85 -1.07 -4.13
C GLY A 19 -7.14 -0.68 -2.82
N LYS A 20 -6.36 -1.59 -2.23
CA LYS A 20 -5.55 -1.37 -1.03
C LYS A 20 -4.74 -0.06 -1.10
N SER A 21 -3.92 0.12 -2.12
CA SER A 21 -3.06 1.31 -2.27
C SER A 21 -3.84 2.60 -2.47
N THR A 22 -5.01 2.54 -3.11
CA THR A 22 -5.94 3.68 -3.20
C THR A 22 -6.43 4.07 -1.82
N VAL A 23 -6.84 3.10 -1.01
CA VAL A 23 -7.25 3.33 0.39
C VAL A 23 -6.09 3.87 1.22
N SER A 24 -4.89 3.29 1.11
CA SER A 24 -3.68 3.77 1.79
C SER A 24 -3.41 5.25 1.47
N THR A 25 -3.52 5.61 0.19
CA THR A 25 -3.33 6.98 -0.28
C THR A 25 -4.42 7.93 0.24
N GLN A 26 -5.69 7.53 0.19
CA GLN A 26 -6.81 8.33 0.69
C GLN A 26 -6.73 8.54 2.19
N LEU A 27 -6.34 7.51 2.96
CA LEU A 27 -6.12 7.63 4.39
C LEU A 27 -5.01 8.65 4.70
N ALA A 28 -3.90 8.58 3.97
CA ALA A 28 -2.80 9.52 4.13
C ALA A 28 -3.20 10.97 3.81
N LEU A 29 -3.94 11.17 2.72
CA LEU A 29 -4.46 12.48 2.33
C LEU A 29 -5.46 13.03 3.36
N THR A 30 -6.36 12.18 3.88
CA THR A 30 -7.35 12.58 4.90
C THR A 30 -6.66 13.03 6.19
N LEU A 31 -5.64 12.30 6.64
CA LEU A 31 -4.86 12.68 7.83
C LEU A 31 -4.08 13.99 7.60
N LYS A 32 -3.55 14.20 6.39
CA LYS A 32 -2.89 15.46 6.02
C LYS A 32 -3.87 16.63 6.06
N GLU A 33 -5.06 16.46 5.48
CA GLU A 33 -6.13 17.47 5.49
C GLU A 33 -6.58 17.78 6.92
N ALA A 34 -6.57 16.79 7.82
CA ALA A 34 -6.85 16.96 9.24
C ALA A 34 -5.74 17.70 10.04
N GLY A 35 -4.64 18.10 9.39
CA GLY A 35 -3.59 18.91 10.04
C GLY A 35 -2.32 18.15 10.43
N PHE A 36 -2.23 16.85 10.16
CA PHE A 36 -1.06 16.04 10.51
C PHE A 36 0.05 16.09 9.44
N LYS A 37 1.29 15.78 9.85
CA LYS A 37 2.37 15.39 8.95
C LYS A 37 2.32 13.88 8.72
N VAL A 38 2.31 13.47 7.46
CA VAL A 38 2.02 12.08 7.09
C VAL A 38 3.11 11.53 6.18
N GLY A 39 3.55 10.31 6.47
CA GLY A 39 4.33 9.48 5.58
C GLY A 39 3.47 8.38 4.96
N ILE A 40 3.73 8.05 3.70
CA ILE A 40 3.25 6.81 3.09
C ILE A 40 4.46 6.01 2.60
N LEU A 41 4.52 4.74 3.01
CA LEU A 41 5.53 3.78 2.61
C LEU A 41 4.87 2.67 1.79
N ASP A 42 5.19 2.63 0.50
CA ASP A 42 4.75 1.62 -0.44
C ASP A 42 5.82 0.53 -0.60
N VAL A 43 5.52 -0.64 -0.02
CA VAL A 43 6.37 -1.84 -0.07
C VAL A 43 5.77 -2.93 -0.97
N ASP A 44 4.78 -2.58 -1.81
CA ASP A 44 4.21 -3.50 -2.80
C ASP A 44 5.11 -3.60 -4.05
N LEU A 45 6.12 -4.48 -3.96
CA LEU A 45 7.14 -4.68 -4.99
C LEU A 45 6.59 -5.16 -6.35
N CYS A 46 5.41 -5.77 -6.37
CA CYS A 46 4.86 -6.39 -7.57
C CYS A 46 3.99 -5.43 -8.40
N GLY A 47 3.55 -4.32 -7.81
CA GLY A 47 2.69 -3.35 -8.48
C GLY A 47 2.61 -2.05 -7.71
N PRO A 48 3.74 -1.33 -7.53
CA PRO A 48 3.75 -0.07 -6.79
C PRO A 48 2.85 0.93 -7.49
N SER A 49 1.83 1.40 -6.78
CA SER A 49 0.80 2.28 -7.35
C SER A 49 0.74 3.64 -6.68
N VAL A 50 1.36 3.80 -5.50
CA VAL A 50 1.34 5.07 -4.77
C VAL A 50 1.98 6.22 -5.55
N PRO A 51 3.15 6.07 -6.20
CA PRO A 51 3.72 7.14 -7.03
C PRO A 51 2.77 7.60 -8.14
N TYR A 52 2.11 6.65 -8.81
CA TYR A 52 1.14 6.96 -9.86
C TYR A 52 -0.09 7.70 -9.30
N LEU A 53 -0.67 7.19 -8.22
CA LEU A 53 -1.87 7.77 -7.58
C LEU A 53 -1.64 9.21 -7.10
N LEU A 54 -0.41 9.53 -6.71
CA LEU A 54 -0.02 10.87 -6.25
C LEU A 54 0.63 11.74 -7.34
N GLN A 55 0.70 11.27 -8.60
CA GLN A 55 1.34 11.98 -9.71
C GLN A 55 2.83 12.31 -9.44
N LEU A 56 3.55 11.38 -8.82
CA LEU A 56 4.97 11.47 -8.48
C LEU A 56 5.85 10.56 -9.35
N GLU A 57 5.33 10.03 -10.44
CA GLU A 57 6.13 9.27 -11.40
C GLU A 57 7.29 10.13 -11.96
N GLY A 58 8.44 9.49 -12.18
CA GLY A 58 9.66 10.18 -12.64
C GLY A 58 10.37 11.01 -11.57
N LYS A 59 9.95 10.95 -10.30
CA LYS A 59 10.71 11.48 -9.16
C LYS A 59 11.74 10.46 -8.70
N ASP A 60 12.91 10.96 -8.33
CA ASP A 60 14.01 10.15 -7.79
C ASP A 60 14.07 10.28 -6.26
N VAL A 61 14.43 9.18 -5.61
CA VAL A 61 14.79 9.20 -4.19
C VAL A 61 16.24 9.63 -4.05
N HIS A 62 16.51 10.54 -3.12
CA HIS A 62 17.87 11.01 -2.84
C HIS A 62 18.40 10.40 -1.55
N GLN A 63 19.71 10.20 -1.49
CA GLN A 63 20.39 9.76 -0.28
C GLN A 63 21.02 10.96 0.44
N SER A 64 20.84 11.02 1.76
CA SER A 64 21.45 11.99 2.66
C SER A 64 22.32 11.29 3.70
N PRO A 65 23.14 12.02 4.48
CA PRO A 65 23.88 11.44 5.60
C PRO A 65 23.01 10.75 6.65
N HIS A 66 21.71 11.10 6.71
CA HIS A 66 20.75 10.54 7.67
C HIS A 66 19.92 9.38 7.11
N GLY A 67 20.10 9.04 5.83
CA GLY A 67 19.33 8.00 5.15
C GLY A 67 18.65 8.48 3.87
N TRP A 68 17.72 7.68 3.35
CA TRP A 68 16.93 7.97 2.16
C TRP A 68 15.92 9.09 2.46
N VAL A 69 15.95 10.13 1.63
CA VAL A 69 15.02 11.25 1.74
C VAL A 69 13.76 10.91 0.94
N PRO A 70 12.57 10.86 1.56
CA PRO A 70 11.33 10.58 0.84
C PRO A 70 10.99 11.69 -0.15
N VAL A 71 10.21 11.35 -1.17
CA VAL A 71 9.66 12.31 -2.13
C VAL A 71 8.48 13.03 -1.45
N PHE A 72 8.49 14.36 -1.44
CA PHE A 72 7.37 15.13 -0.90
C PHE A 72 6.33 15.42 -1.98
N ALA A 73 5.07 15.14 -1.67
CA ALA A 73 3.94 15.34 -2.60
C ALA A 73 3.39 16.77 -2.59
N ASP A 74 3.78 17.59 -1.62
CA ASP A 74 3.37 19.00 -1.49
C ASP A 74 4.54 19.91 -1.10
N LYS A 75 4.35 21.22 -1.30
CA LYS A 75 5.39 22.24 -1.07
C LYS A 75 5.67 22.44 0.40
N GLU A 76 4.65 22.23 1.24
CA GLU A 76 4.70 22.36 2.68
C GLU A 76 5.40 21.17 3.36
N GLN A 77 5.79 20.15 2.59
CA GLN A 77 6.46 18.94 3.05
C GLN A 77 5.67 18.19 4.13
N ARG A 78 4.34 18.16 3.99
CA ARG A 78 3.42 17.51 4.93
C ARG A 78 3.00 16.11 4.51
N LEU A 79 3.22 15.74 3.25
CA LEU A 79 3.07 14.37 2.76
C LEU A 79 4.38 13.84 2.17
N ALA A 80 5.04 12.97 2.92
CA ALA A 80 6.25 12.27 2.51
C ALA A 80 5.89 10.91 1.90
N VAL A 81 6.52 10.55 0.79
CA VAL A 81 6.24 9.33 0.03
C VAL A 81 7.54 8.58 -0.17
N MET A 82 7.55 7.31 0.24
CA MET A 82 8.60 6.37 -0.15
C MET A 82 7.94 5.20 -0.85
N SER A 83 8.46 4.83 -2.03
CA SER A 83 7.96 3.69 -2.79
C SER A 83 9.11 3.05 -3.54
N ILE A 84 9.03 1.73 -3.68
CA ILE A 84 9.89 1.00 -4.59
C ILE A 84 9.74 1.47 -6.04
N GLY A 85 8.57 2.00 -6.42
CA GLY A 85 8.31 2.51 -7.75
C GLY A 85 9.27 3.63 -8.19
N PHE A 86 9.87 4.37 -7.25
CA PHE A 86 10.90 5.37 -7.55
C PHE A 86 12.26 4.76 -7.93
N LEU A 87 12.50 3.49 -7.62
CA LEU A 87 13.73 2.78 -7.96
C LEU A 87 13.62 1.98 -9.26
N LEU A 88 12.43 1.97 -9.88
CA LEU A 88 12.17 1.29 -11.15
C LEU A 88 12.34 2.26 -12.32
N LYS A 89 12.88 1.76 -13.44
CA LYS A 89 13.05 2.57 -14.65
C LYS A 89 11.73 2.80 -15.39
N ASP A 90 10.89 1.77 -15.42
CA ASP A 90 9.53 1.81 -15.96
C ASP A 90 8.57 1.18 -14.93
N ARG A 91 7.37 1.74 -14.81
CA ARG A 91 6.29 1.21 -13.95
C ARG A 91 5.78 -0.15 -14.41
N ASN A 92 5.91 -0.47 -15.70
CA ASN A 92 5.48 -1.72 -16.29
C ASN A 92 6.56 -2.80 -16.21
N ASP A 93 7.78 -2.42 -15.82
CA ASP A 93 8.84 -3.38 -15.54
C ASP A 93 8.53 -4.10 -14.23
N GLY A 94 8.04 -5.32 -14.33
CA GLY A 94 7.89 -6.19 -13.18
C GLY A 94 9.24 -6.37 -12.46
N VAL A 95 9.23 -6.28 -11.13
CA VAL A 95 10.46 -6.42 -10.33
C VAL A 95 10.90 -7.88 -10.28
N VAL A 96 11.72 -8.29 -11.23
CA VAL A 96 12.37 -9.62 -11.26
C VAL A 96 13.61 -9.62 -10.36
N TRP A 97 13.43 -9.34 -9.08
CA TRP A 97 14.50 -9.46 -8.08
C TRP A 97 14.39 -10.78 -7.34
N ARG A 98 15.55 -11.38 -7.03
CA ARG A 98 15.61 -12.58 -6.17
C ARG A 98 15.17 -12.22 -4.75
N GLY A 99 14.52 -13.17 -4.06
CA GLY A 99 13.97 -13.00 -2.71
C GLY A 99 14.91 -12.27 -1.72
N PRO A 100 16.18 -12.66 -1.57
CA PRO A 100 17.10 -11.97 -0.65
C PRO A 100 17.28 -10.47 -0.92
N LYS A 101 17.31 -10.07 -2.20
CA LYS A 101 17.44 -8.65 -2.59
C LYS A 101 16.15 -7.88 -2.28
N LYS A 102 14.99 -8.49 -2.53
CA LYS A 102 13.69 -7.91 -2.18
C LYS A 102 13.58 -7.69 -0.67
N ASN A 103 13.95 -8.70 0.12
CA ASN A 103 13.85 -8.65 1.57
C ASN A 103 14.79 -7.59 2.17
N ALA A 104 16.02 -7.50 1.65
CA ALA A 104 16.95 -6.45 2.05
C ALA A 104 16.41 -5.05 1.75
N MET A 105 15.75 -4.86 0.59
CA MET A 105 15.16 -3.57 0.23
C MET A 105 13.99 -3.18 1.15
N ILE A 106 13.07 -4.12 1.43
CA ILE A 106 11.97 -3.90 2.38
C ILE A 106 12.53 -3.48 3.75
N LYS A 107 13.53 -4.22 4.24
CA LYS A 107 14.19 -3.89 5.51
C LYS A 107 14.80 -2.49 5.47
N GLN A 108 15.52 -2.16 4.40
CA GLN A 108 16.12 -0.85 4.20
C GLN A 108 15.08 0.28 4.22
N PHE A 109 13.90 0.08 3.63
CA PHE A 109 12.82 1.08 3.69
C PHE A 109 12.25 1.27 5.10
N LEU A 110 12.22 0.22 5.92
CA LEU A 110 11.74 0.29 7.30
C LEU A 110 12.80 0.86 8.26
N THR A 111 14.09 0.83 7.90
CA THR A 111 15.20 1.26 8.77
C THR A 111 15.84 2.57 8.38
N ASP A 112 16.05 2.80 7.08
CA ASP A 112 16.99 3.82 6.57
C ASP A 112 16.28 5.03 5.94
N VAL A 113 14.95 5.09 5.97
CA VAL A 113 14.19 6.25 5.47
C VAL A 113 14.15 7.32 6.54
N TYR A 114 14.59 8.53 6.17
CA TYR A 114 14.62 9.68 7.06
C TYR A 114 13.31 10.46 6.97
N TRP A 115 12.36 10.12 7.84
CA TRP A 115 10.98 10.63 7.81
C TRP A 115 10.79 12.08 8.32
N GLN A 116 11.78 12.69 8.97
CA GLN A 116 11.72 14.11 9.41
C GLN A 116 10.53 14.48 10.31
N ASP A 117 10.29 13.69 11.36
CA ASP A 117 9.23 13.91 12.36
C ASP A 117 7.82 13.98 11.75
N ILE A 118 7.22 12.82 11.53
CA ILE A 118 5.83 12.66 11.06
C ILE A 118 4.91 12.14 12.17
N ASP A 119 3.65 12.55 12.12
CA ASP A 119 2.64 12.11 13.08
C ASP A 119 2.14 10.71 12.74
N TYR A 120 1.92 10.42 11.46
CA TYR A 120 1.42 9.13 10.99
C TYR A 120 2.25 8.58 9.84
N LEU A 121 2.64 7.32 9.91
CA LEU A 121 3.18 6.55 8.80
C LEU A 121 2.17 5.49 8.38
N ILE A 122 1.71 5.58 7.13
CA ILE A 122 0.86 4.58 6.50
C ILE A 122 1.73 3.62 5.71
N ILE A 123 1.71 2.33 6.03
CA ILE A 123 2.47 1.31 5.31
C ILE A 123 1.52 0.52 4.41
N ASP A 124 1.67 0.69 3.09
CA ASP A 124 0.95 -0.05 2.07
C ASP A 124 1.67 -1.38 1.79
N THR A 125 1.14 -2.48 2.33
CA THR A 125 1.82 -3.78 2.32
C THR A 125 1.58 -4.54 1.01
N PRO A 126 2.38 -5.54 0.65
CA PRO A 126 2.01 -6.49 -0.40
C PRO A 126 0.67 -7.18 -0.08
N PRO A 127 -0.09 -7.65 -1.11
CA PRO A 127 -1.34 -8.37 -0.89
C PRO A 127 -1.13 -9.84 -0.50
N GLY A 128 -2.05 -10.36 0.31
CA GLY A 128 -2.16 -11.77 0.67
C GLY A 128 -0.97 -12.28 1.50
N THR A 129 -0.73 -13.59 1.48
CA THR A 129 0.32 -14.25 2.28
C THR A 129 1.58 -14.56 1.47
N SER A 130 2.03 -13.64 0.62
CA SER A 130 3.25 -13.84 -0.17
C SER A 130 4.51 -13.79 0.71
N ASP A 131 5.65 -14.26 0.19
CA ASP A 131 6.94 -14.15 0.88
C ASP A 131 7.31 -12.67 1.17
N GLU A 132 6.94 -11.75 0.28
CA GLU A 132 7.10 -10.31 0.52
C GLU A 132 6.23 -9.85 1.70
N HIS A 133 4.97 -10.29 1.77
CA HIS A 133 4.10 -9.98 2.89
C HIS A 133 4.68 -10.50 4.20
N ILE A 134 5.10 -11.76 4.25
CA ILE A 134 5.72 -12.36 5.45
C ILE A 134 6.95 -11.55 5.86
N THR A 135 7.79 -11.15 4.91
CA THR A 135 8.99 -10.36 5.19
C THR A 135 8.64 -8.99 5.77
N VAL A 136 7.70 -8.26 5.18
CA VAL A 136 7.22 -6.99 5.74
C VAL A 136 6.71 -7.22 7.16
N MET A 137 5.92 -8.27 7.36
CA MET A 137 5.34 -8.60 8.65
C MET A 137 6.38 -8.98 9.71
N GLU A 138 7.42 -9.72 9.36
CA GLU A 138 8.52 -10.06 10.28
C GLU A 138 9.30 -8.82 10.71
N ASN A 139 9.58 -7.90 9.78
CA ASN A 139 10.26 -6.65 10.11
C ASN A 139 9.33 -5.67 10.85
N VAL A 140 8.02 -5.71 10.57
CA VAL A 140 7.02 -4.89 11.25
C VAL A 140 6.76 -5.34 12.68
N ARG A 141 6.99 -6.62 13.03
CA ARG A 141 6.94 -7.06 14.46
C ARG A 141 7.96 -6.34 15.34
N GLU A 142 9.07 -5.90 14.78
CA GLU A 142 10.07 -5.08 15.48
C GLU A 142 9.66 -3.60 15.58
N LEU A 143 8.58 -3.21 14.89
CA LEU A 143 7.98 -1.89 14.97
C LEU A 143 6.83 -1.89 15.98
N ASN A 144 6.76 -0.84 16.80
CA ASN A 144 5.57 -0.56 17.60
C ASN A 144 4.48 -0.01 16.69
N CYS A 145 3.70 -0.91 16.08
CA CYS A 145 2.57 -0.56 15.23
C CYS A 145 1.31 -0.32 16.07
N ASP A 146 0.60 0.78 15.81
CA ASP A 146 -0.66 1.11 16.49
C ASP A 146 -1.82 0.22 16.03
N GLY A 147 -1.76 -0.28 14.78
CA GLY A 147 -2.69 -1.28 14.28
C GLY A 147 -2.77 -1.36 12.76
N ALA A 148 -3.73 -2.18 12.30
CA ALA A 148 -3.96 -2.46 10.89
C ALA A 148 -5.38 -2.13 10.45
N VAL A 149 -5.50 -1.58 9.24
CA VAL A 149 -6.74 -1.45 8.48
C VAL A 149 -6.75 -2.53 7.40
N LEU A 150 -7.80 -3.34 7.35
CA LEU A 150 -7.93 -4.41 6.36
C LEU A 150 -8.84 -3.95 5.22
N VAL A 151 -8.38 -4.09 3.98
CA VAL A 151 -9.12 -3.71 2.77
C VAL A 151 -9.62 -4.96 2.04
N THR A 152 -10.90 -4.96 1.69
CA THR A 152 -11.54 -6.03 0.91
C THR A 152 -12.57 -5.47 -0.07
N THR A 153 -13.24 -6.35 -0.83
CA THR A 153 -14.39 -6.01 -1.67
C THR A 153 -15.55 -6.97 -1.36
N PRO A 154 -16.80 -6.66 -1.75
CA PRO A 154 -17.95 -7.55 -1.46
C PRO A 154 -17.87 -8.92 -2.13
N GLN A 155 -16.92 -9.13 -3.05
CA GLN A 155 -16.73 -10.40 -3.72
C GLN A 155 -16.35 -11.48 -2.70
N LYS A 156 -17.09 -12.60 -2.71
CA LYS A 156 -16.92 -13.69 -1.75
C LYS A 156 -15.47 -14.18 -1.62
N VAL A 157 -14.74 -14.25 -2.74
CA VAL A 157 -13.31 -14.64 -2.75
C VAL A 157 -12.45 -13.64 -1.97
N ALA A 158 -12.69 -12.33 -2.12
CA ALA A 158 -11.99 -11.29 -1.36
C ALA A 158 -12.25 -11.41 0.15
N ILE A 159 -13.49 -11.70 0.53
CA ILE A 159 -13.90 -11.91 1.91
C ILE A 159 -13.23 -13.15 2.51
N GLU A 160 -13.09 -14.23 1.74
CA GLU A 160 -12.40 -15.44 2.21
C GLU A 160 -10.89 -15.21 2.40
N ASP A 161 -10.25 -14.44 1.51
CA ASP A 161 -8.84 -14.12 1.64
C ASP A 161 -8.55 -13.17 2.81
N VAL A 162 -9.38 -12.15 3.04
CA VAL A 162 -9.16 -11.22 4.18
C VAL A 162 -9.29 -11.91 5.55
N ARG A 163 -9.97 -13.07 5.65
CA ARG A 163 -9.99 -13.87 6.88
C ARG A 163 -8.63 -14.42 7.27
N LYS A 164 -7.76 -14.67 6.28
CA LYS A 164 -6.36 -15.08 6.54
C LYS A 164 -5.60 -13.93 7.20
N GLU A 165 -5.79 -12.71 6.72
CA GLU A 165 -5.21 -11.49 7.30
C GLU A 165 -5.71 -11.19 8.71
N LEU A 166 -7.00 -11.42 8.98
CA LEU A 166 -7.55 -11.32 10.35
C LEU A 166 -6.88 -12.33 11.29
N THR A 167 -6.67 -13.55 10.82
CA THR A 167 -5.99 -14.60 11.62
C THR A 167 -4.54 -14.24 11.85
N PHE A 168 -3.88 -13.67 10.84
CA PHE A 168 -2.53 -13.16 10.96
C PHE A 168 -2.42 -12.08 12.04
N CYS A 169 -3.23 -11.01 11.98
CA CYS A 169 -3.20 -9.93 12.97
C CYS A 169 -3.39 -10.45 14.39
N ARG A 170 -4.30 -11.41 14.59
CA ARG A 170 -4.51 -12.06 15.90
C ARG A 170 -3.27 -12.83 16.38
N LYS A 171 -2.60 -13.56 15.48
CA LYS A 171 -1.39 -14.33 15.81
C LYS A 171 -0.18 -13.44 16.10
N THR A 172 -0.10 -12.26 15.48
CA THR A 172 1.00 -11.31 15.66
C THR A 172 0.73 -10.25 16.71
N GLY A 173 -0.48 -10.21 17.28
CA GLY A 173 -0.86 -9.23 18.29
C GLY A 173 -1.09 -7.82 17.73
N ILE A 174 -1.19 -7.66 16.40
CA ILE A 174 -1.43 -6.36 15.76
C ILE A 174 -2.91 -5.99 15.97
N PRO A 175 -3.21 -4.83 16.61
CA PRO A 175 -4.58 -4.38 16.78
C PRO A 175 -5.26 -4.15 15.42
N ILE A 176 -6.51 -4.58 15.29
CA ILE A 176 -7.31 -4.31 14.09
C ILE A 176 -8.08 -3.02 14.33
N LEU A 177 -7.73 -1.96 13.61
CA LEU A 177 -8.38 -0.65 13.71
C LEU A 177 -9.72 -0.63 12.97
N GLY A 178 -9.83 -1.42 11.89
CA GLY A 178 -11.08 -1.53 11.13
C GLY A 178 -10.93 -2.39 9.87
N ILE A 179 -12.08 -2.69 9.26
CA ILE A 179 -12.18 -3.36 7.97
C ILE A 179 -12.92 -2.41 7.02
N LEU A 180 -12.33 -2.16 5.86
CA LEU A 180 -12.89 -1.31 4.81
C LEU A 180 -13.29 -2.18 3.62
N GLU A 181 -14.59 -2.16 3.30
CA GLU A 181 -15.14 -2.79 2.10
C GLU A 181 -15.17 -1.77 0.96
N ASN A 182 -14.23 -1.91 0.03
CA ASN A 182 -14.10 -1.07 -1.15
C ASN A 182 -14.97 -1.59 -2.30
N MET A 183 -15.31 -0.73 -3.26
CA MET A 183 -16.12 -1.08 -4.43
C MET A 183 -17.48 -1.71 -4.07
N SER A 184 -18.07 -1.31 -2.94
CA SER A 184 -19.34 -1.85 -2.42
C SER A 184 -20.59 -1.31 -3.12
N GLY A 185 -20.44 -0.27 -3.93
CA GLY A 185 -21.53 0.26 -4.73
C GLY A 185 -21.04 1.23 -5.80
N PHE A 186 -21.98 1.66 -6.64
CA PHE A 186 -21.80 2.67 -7.66
C PHE A 186 -22.76 3.82 -7.37
N VAL A 187 -22.21 5.04 -7.28
CA VAL A 187 -23.02 6.25 -7.20
C VAL A 187 -23.13 6.82 -8.61
N CYS A 188 -24.36 6.90 -9.13
CA CYS A 188 -24.57 7.46 -10.46
C CYS A 188 -24.16 8.94 -10.50
N PRO A 189 -23.25 9.36 -11.39
CA PRO A 189 -22.80 10.75 -11.46
C PRO A 189 -23.90 11.71 -11.91
N THR A 190 -24.98 11.22 -12.52
CA THR A 190 -26.07 12.03 -13.04
C THR A 190 -27.21 12.21 -12.03
N CYS A 191 -27.52 11.20 -11.22
CA CYS A 191 -28.68 11.22 -10.32
C CYS A 191 -28.38 10.95 -8.85
N SER A 192 -27.11 10.74 -8.49
CA SER A 192 -26.63 10.49 -7.12
C SER A 192 -27.25 9.28 -6.42
N VAL A 193 -28.02 8.46 -7.14
CA VAL A 193 -28.54 7.18 -6.63
C VAL A 193 -27.38 6.20 -6.48
N SER A 194 -27.27 5.62 -5.28
CA SER A 194 -26.31 4.56 -4.98
C SER A 194 -26.93 3.19 -5.28
N GLN A 195 -26.21 2.33 -5.98
CA GLN A 195 -26.58 0.95 -6.28
C GLN A 195 -25.49 -0.01 -5.83
N ASN A 196 -25.87 -1.11 -5.20
CA ASN A 196 -24.90 -2.16 -4.84
C ASN A 196 -24.52 -2.96 -6.08
N LEU A 197 -23.21 -3.09 -6.33
CA LEU A 197 -22.65 -3.84 -7.45
C LEU A 197 -22.60 -5.35 -7.16
N SER A 198 -23.73 -5.96 -6.80
CA SER A 198 -23.85 -7.42 -6.68
C SER A 198 -24.33 -7.99 -8.02
N VAL A 199 -23.52 -7.88 -9.07
CA VAL A 199 -23.85 -8.41 -10.41
C VAL A 199 -23.04 -9.68 -10.66
N PRO A 200 -23.63 -10.78 -11.16
CA PRO A 200 -22.86 -11.95 -11.58
C PRO A 200 -21.91 -11.56 -12.72
N ILE A 201 -20.63 -11.91 -12.57
CA ILE A 201 -19.58 -11.61 -13.55
C ILE A 201 -19.83 -12.49 -14.78
N SER A 202 -20.19 -11.89 -15.92
CA SER A 202 -20.06 -12.52 -17.23
C SER A 202 -18.59 -12.41 -17.64
N SER A 203 -17.87 -13.53 -17.70
CA SER A 203 -16.49 -13.57 -18.19
C SER A 203 -16.48 -13.90 -19.68
N ARG A 204 -15.83 -13.05 -20.50
CA ARG A 204 -15.52 -13.33 -21.90
C ARG A 204 -14.00 -13.47 -22.05
N VAL A 205 -13.53 -14.58 -22.58
CA VAL A 205 -12.13 -14.76 -22.98
C VAL A 205 -12.05 -14.34 -24.44
N GLU A 206 -11.27 -13.30 -24.74
CA GLU A 206 -10.89 -12.96 -26.11
C GLU A 206 -9.52 -13.58 -26.38
N GLU A 207 -9.42 -14.39 -27.44
CA GLU A 207 -8.14 -14.96 -27.87
C GLU A 207 -7.22 -13.83 -28.35
N VAL A 208 -6.12 -13.63 -27.63
CA VAL A 208 -5.02 -12.77 -28.08
C VAL A 208 -4.16 -13.59 -29.03
N VAL A 209 -4.49 -13.55 -30.33
CA VAL A 209 -3.66 -14.18 -31.37
C VAL A 209 -2.38 -13.34 -31.52
N PRO A 210 -1.16 -13.90 -31.35
CA PRO A 210 0.06 -13.16 -31.62
C PRO A 210 0.15 -12.86 -33.12
N SER A 211 0.30 -11.58 -33.46
CA SER A 211 0.60 -11.16 -34.83
C SER A 211 1.94 -11.77 -35.26
N GLN A 212 1.90 -12.69 -36.23
CA GLN A 212 3.11 -13.15 -36.90
C GLN A 212 3.65 -11.99 -37.75
N ASN A 213 4.88 -11.56 -37.45
CA ASN A 213 5.77 -10.82 -38.35
C ASN A 213 7.08 -11.59 -38.43
#